data_AF-A0A8C1WGX8-F1
#
_entry.id   AF-A0A8C1WGX8-F1
#
_cell.length_a   1.000
_cell.length_b   1.000
_cell.length_c   1.000
_cell.angle_alpha   90.00
_cell.angle_beta   90.00
_cell.angle_gamma   90.00
#
_symmetry.space_group_name_H-M   'P 1'
#
loop_
_entity.id
_entity.type
_entity.pdbx_description
1 polymer ?
#
loop_
_entity_poly.entity_id
_entity_poly.type
_entity_poly.pdbx_seq_one_letter_code
_entity_poly.pdbx_strand_id
1 'polypeptide(L)'
;MADAGESVNKDMKVFVVDSQVLPPQVSVRRDGPQLSVIYLLLAVALLGVFIEAGFIWHLYSRTAASSDIQKVEYIKGEKHTFPSSSHDSNEILPAKPPNAESKPAAFLQIASPPFSGNGVLHWRADSFPVFMRGLEYKDNSLYVQQDGYYYIFSKIAHLENCNFFKHQVMQRTERYSSKAIELMQSSRYSTAHHTPLQITAASLKAHECFYCRFICVTNLSQSRGNSYLGGIFHLFKGDSVFVKVSNSSQVHGEAYENFFGAFMV
;
A
#
# COMPACT_ATOMS: atom_id res chain seq x y z
N MET A 1 52.97 -82.49 -42.62
CA MET A 1 53.25 -81.12 -43.07
C MET A 1 52.59 -80.20 -42.04
N ALA A 2 53.22 -79.76 -40.95
CA ALA A 2 54.56 -79.21 -40.77
C ALA A 2 54.89 -78.15 -41.83
N ASP A 3 54.67 -76.87 -41.51
CA ASP A 3 55.68 -75.84 -41.19
C ASP A 3 54.95 -74.50 -40.97
N ALA A 4 55.07 -73.80 -39.82
CA ALA A 4 56.00 -72.68 -39.54
C ALA A 4 56.12 -71.67 -40.70
N GLY A 5 56.26 -70.36 -40.52
CA GLY A 5 56.52 -69.46 -39.41
C GLY A 5 56.44 -68.05 -40.04
N GLU A 6 55.96 -67.05 -39.32
CA GLU A 6 56.79 -66.08 -38.60
C GLU A 6 56.78 -64.70 -39.28
N SER A 7 56.68 -63.71 -38.40
CA SER A 7 56.58 -62.27 -38.56
C SER A 7 57.58 -61.62 -39.53
N VAL A 8 57.19 -60.48 -40.12
CA VAL A 8 57.96 -59.22 -40.01
C VAL A 8 57.01 -58.02 -40.08
N ASN A 9 56.99 -57.25 -39.00
CA ASN A 9 56.54 -55.85 -38.95
C ASN A 9 57.63 -54.97 -39.61
N LYS A 10 57.26 -54.14 -40.59
CA LYS A 10 57.95 -52.86 -40.85
C LYS A 10 56.95 -51.79 -41.27
N ASP A 11 56.76 -50.83 -40.37
CA ASP A 11 56.28 -49.49 -40.63
C ASP A 11 56.98 -48.85 -41.85
N MET A 12 56.19 -48.34 -42.80
CA MET A 12 56.60 -47.27 -43.69
C MET A 12 55.44 -46.28 -43.81
N LYS A 13 55.42 -45.27 -42.95
CA LYS A 13 54.59 -44.08 -43.10
C LYS A 13 55.18 -43.22 -44.20
N VAL A 14 54.63 -43.30 -45.41
CA VAL A 14 54.89 -42.33 -46.47
C VAL A 14 53.94 -41.16 -46.28
N PHE A 15 54.49 -40.02 -45.84
CA PHE A 15 53.79 -38.75 -45.86
C PHE A 15 53.89 -38.18 -47.28
N VAL A 16 52.77 -38.19 -48.01
CA VAL A 16 52.62 -37.35 -49.20
C VAL A 16 52.00 -36.03 -48.74
N VAL A 17 52.80 -34.98 -48.79
CA VAL A 17 52.38 -33.59 -48.57
C VAL A 17 51.75 -33.10 -49.87
N ASP A 18 50.43 -33.20 -50.00
CA ASP A 18 49.72 -32.40 -51.00
C ASP A 18 49.43 -31.02 -50.41
N SER A 19 50.29 -30.08 -50.80
CA SER A 19 50.11 -28.66 -50.61
C SER A 19 49.08 -28.16 -51.62
N GLN A 20 47.86 -27.87 -51.15
CA GLN A 20 47.04 -26.69 -51.49
C GLN A 20 45.59 -26.91 -51.06
N VAL A 21 45.20 -26.33 -49.92
CA VAL A 21 43.80 -26.03 -49.62
C VAL A 21 43.76 -24.55 -49.23
N LEU A 22 43.28 -23.71 -50.16
CA LEU A 22 42.86 -22.36 -49.82
C LEU A 22 41.84 -22.48 -48.66
N PRO A 23 41.97 -21.72 -47.56
CA PRO A 23 40.92 -21.73 -46.55
C PRO A 23 39.60 -21.29 -47.21
N PRO A 24 38.47 -21.92 -46.90
CA PRO A 24 37.19 -21.38 -47.33
C PRO A 24 37.11 -19.96 -46.80
N GLN A 25 36.76 -19.01 -47.67
CA GLN A 25 36.36 -17.68 -47.23
C GLN A 25 35.28 -17.86 -46.18
N VAL A 26 35.61 -17.56 -44.93
CA VAL A 26 34.59 -17.43 -43.88
C VAL A 26 33.72 -16.29 -44.36
N SER A 27 32.51 -16.62 -44.84
CA SER A 27 31.49 -15.61 -44.97
C SER A 27 31.28 -15.07 -43.56
N VAL A 28 31.69 -13.82 -43.35
CA VAL A 28 31.16 -13.05 -42.24
C VAL A 28 29.66 -13.03 -42.49
N ARG A 29 28.95 -13.92 -41.81
CA ARG A 29 27.50 -13.93 -41.78
C ARG A 29 27.12 -12.57 -41.25
N ARG A 30 26.74 -11.69 -42.18
CA ARG A 30 26.16 -10.39 -41.85
C ARG A 30 24.86 -10.71 -41.15
N ASP A 31 24.89 -10.76 -39.82
CA ASP A 31 23.71 -10.77 -38.96
C ASP A 31 23.03 -9.38 -39.01
N GLY A 32 22.66 -8.95 -40.22
CA GLY A 32 22.01 -7.68 -40.49
C GLY A 32 20.64 -7.51 -39.82
N PRO A 33 19.80 -8.56 -39.69
CA PRO A 33 18.49 -8.42 -39.04
C PRO A 33 18.54 -8.48 -37.52
N GLN A 34 19.36 -9.36 -36.92
CA GLN A 34 19.37 -9.58 -35.47
C GLN A 34 19.99 -8.42 -34.69
N LEU A 35 21.09 -7.84 -35.19
CA LEU A 35 21.68 -6.63 -34.60
C LEU A 35 20.71 -5.45 -34.67
N SER A 36 19.99 -5.28 -35.78
CA SER A 36 18.99 -4.21 -35.94
C SER A 36 17.84 -4.31 -34.93
N VAL A 37 17.34 -5.53 -34.67
CA VAL A 37 16.31 -5.77 -33.65
C VAL A 37 16.83 -5.46 -32.24
N ILE A 38 18.08 -5.81 -31.93
CA ILE A 38 18.69 -5.49 -30.63
C ILE A 38 18.81 -3.97 -30.45
N TYR A 39 19.27 -3.23 -31.47
CA TYR A 39 19.32 -1.77 -31.40
C TYR A 39 17.93 -1.13 -31.27
N LEU A 40 16.92 -1.67 -31.94
CA LEU A 40 15.54 -1.22 -31.80
C LEU A 40 15.00 -1.44 -30.38
N LEU A 41 15.23 -2.63 -29.81
CA LEU A 41 14.85 -2.94 -28.43
C LEU A 41 15.59 -2.04 -27.43
N LEU A 42 16.87 -1.77 -27.66
CA LEU A 42 17.66 -0.88 -26.82
C LEU A 42 17.15 0.57 -26.90
N ALA A 43 16.77 1.04 -28.09
CA ALA A 43 16.16 2.35 -28.27
C ALA A 43 14.81 2.46 -27.56
N VAL A 44 13.95 1.44 -27.65
CA VAL A 44 12.66 1.39 -26.94
C VAL A 44 12.85 1.39 -25.43
N ALA A 45 13.82 0.60 -24.93
CA ALA A 45 14.13 0.57 -23.51
C ALA A 45 14.63 1.93 -23.00
N LEU A 46 15.55 2.58 -23.73
CA LEU A 46 16.03 3.91 -23.39
C LEU A 46 14.91 4.96 -23.44
N LEU A 47 14.03 4.90 -24.45
CA LEU A 47 12.86 5.78 -24.54
C LEU A 47 11.97 5.65 -23.30
N GLY A 48 11.72 4.42 -22.83
CA GLY A 48 10.98 4.17 -21.59
C GLY A 48 11.61 4.85 -20.37
N VAL A 49 12.93 4.71 -20.21
CA VAL A 49 13.68 5.35 -19.12
C VAL A 49 13.59 6.88 -19.18
N PHE A 50 13.67 7.49 -20.36
CA PHE A 50 13.52 8.94 -20.51
C PHE A 50 12.11 9.43 -20.17
N ILE A 51 11.08 8.65 -20.54
CA ILE A 51 9.69 8.95 -20.20
C ILE A 51 9.48 8.88 -18.68
N GLU A 52 9.97 7.84 -18.01
CA GLU A 52 9.91 7.71 -16.55
C GLU A 52 10.65 8.85 -15.84
N ALA A 53 11.86 9.17 -16.28
CA ALA A 53 12.62 10.31 -15.75
C ALA A 53 11.85 11.64 -15.93
N GLY A 54 11.17 11.82 -17.06
CA GLY A 54 10.30 12.97 -17.32
C GLY A 54 9.10 13.02 -16.36
N PHE A 55 8.45 11.89 -16.08
CA PHE A 55 7.36 11.83 -15.10
C PHE A 55 7.84 12.10 -13.68
N ILE A 56 8.98 11.55 -13.28
CA ILE A 56 9.60 11.82 -11.97
C ILE A 56 9.94 13.32 -11.87
N TRP A 57 10.57 13.91 -12.89
CA TRP A 57 10.87 15.33 -12.91
C TRP A 57 9.61 16.20 -12.90
N HIS A 58 8.53 15.81 -13.60
CA HIS A 58 7.26 16.54 -13.56
C HIS A 58 6.61 16.48 -12.18
N LEU A 59 6.67 15.32 -11.49
CA LEU A 59 6.18 15.18 -10.13
C LEU A 59 7.01 16.03 -9.16
N TYR A 60 8.34 15.99 -9.25
CA TYR A 60 9.23 16.79 -8.41
C TYR A 60 9.13 18.29 -8.68
N SER A 61 8.98 18.73 -9.93
CA SER A 61 8.81 20.14 -10.25
C SER A 61 7.48 20.70 -9.73
N ARG A 62 6.40 19.90 -9.72
CA ARG A 62 5.16 20.28 -9.02
C ARG A 62 5.36 20.38 -7.51
N THR A 63 6.13 19.47 -6.91
CA THR A 63 6.46 19.54 -5.48
C THR A 63 7.34 20.76 -5.17
N ALA A 64 8.33 21.07 -6.03
CA ALA A 64 9.23 22.20 -5.87
C ALA A 64 8.51 23.56 -5.99
N ALA A 65 7.63 23.70 -6.99
CA ALA A 65 6.77 24.88 -7.13
C ALA A 65 5.78 25.04 -5.96
N SER A 66 5.38 23.93 -5.32
CA SER A 66 4.56 23.96 -4.10
C SER A 66 5.37 24.25 -2.84
N SER A 67 6.66 23.91 -2.79
CA SER A 67 7.54 24.13 -1.64
C SER A 67 8.12 25.54 -1.57
N ASP A 68 8.24 26.25 -2.70
CA ASP A 68 8.63 27.68 -2.71
C ASP A 68 7.55 28.62 -2.14
N ILE A 69 6.34 28.12 -1.87
CA ILE A 69 5.26 28.88 -1.21
C ILE A 69 5.30 28.75 0.33
N GLN A 70 6.21 27.97 0.91
CA GLN A 70 6.41 27.92 2.37
C GLN A 70 7.87 28.05 2.77
N LYS A 71 8.52 29.15 2.38
CA LYS A 71 9.60 29.71 3.19
C LYS A 71 8.99 30.72 4.16
N VAL A 72 8.43 30.22 5.26
CA VAL A 72 7.93 31.03 6.37
C VAL A 72 9.14 31.73 7.00
N GLU A 73 9.35 32.96 6.57
CA GLU A 73 10.25 33.91 7.18
C GLU A 73 9.74 34.23 8.58
N TYR A 74 10.61 34.02 9.57
CA TYR A 74 10.39 34.39 10.96
C TYR A 74 10.12 35.90 11.07
N ILE A 75 8.86 36.31 11.26
CA ILE A 75 8.57 37.69 11.65
C ILE A 75 8.61 37.77 13.18
N LYS A 76 9.74 38.30 13.65
CA LYS A 76 9.93 38.92 14.95
C LYS A 76 8.97 40.11 15.05
N GLY A 77 8.12 40.10 16.07
CA GLY A 77 7.11 41.13 16.28
C GLY A 77 7.70 42.51 16.51
N GLU A 78 7.10 43.52 15.88
CA GLU A 78 7.17 44.89 16.35
C GLU A 78 5.88 45.64 16.01
N LYS A 79 5.52 46.56 16.89
CA LYS A 79 4.20 47.14 17.11
C LYS A 79 4.24 48.58 16.61
N HIS A 80 3.50 48.93 15.56
CA HIS A 80 3.25 50.34 15.24
C HIS A 80 1.80 50.57 14.78
N THR A 81 1.26 51.70 15.26
CA THR A 81 -0.14 52.09 15.20
C THR A 81 -0.30 53.35 14.34
N PHE A 82 -1.41 53.40 13.58
CA PHE A 82 -2.09 54.57 12.95
C PHE A 82 -1.57 55.09 11.59
N PRO A 83 -2.37 55.86 10.82
CA PRO A 83 -3.76 55.61 10.39
C PRO A 83 -4.01 55.88 8.88
N SER A 84 -5.16 55.37 8.38
CA SER A 84 -5.98 55.78 7.22
C SER A 84 -5.38 56.71 6.14
N SER A 85 -5.28 56.20 4.91
CA SER A 85 -5.46 57.01 3.70
C SER A 85 -6.25 56.22 2.65
N SER A 86 -7.40 56.78 2.27
CA SER A 86 -8.25 56.37 1.17
C SER A 86 -7.50 56.43 -0.16
N HIS A 87 -7.38 55.29 -0.84
CA HIS A 87 -7.39 55.29 -2.30
C HIS A 87 -8.19 54.09 -2.79
N ASP A 88 -9.25 54.46 -3.50
CA ASP A 88 -10.19 53.64 -4.22
C ASP A 88 -9.46 52.91 -5.36
N SER A 89 -9.27 51.60 -5.20
CA SER A 89 -8.81 50.72 -6.26
C SER A 89 -9.77 49.54 -6.36
N ASN A 90 -10.63 49.58 -7.38
CA ASN A 90 -11.48 48.48 -7.81
C ASN A 90 -10.64 47.36 -8.44
N GLU A 91 -9.72 46.79 -7.68
CA GLU A 91 -9.06 45.54 -8.04
C GLU A 91 -9.95 44.38 -7.60
N ILE A 92 -10.51 43.67 -8.57
CA ILE A 92 -11.16 42.38 -8.33
C ILE A 92 -10.04 41.44 -7.88
N LEU A 93 -9.89 41.29 -6.56
CA LEU A 93 -9.02 40.28 -5.98
C LEU A 93 -9.40 38.91 -6.60
N PRO A 94 -8.42 38.10 -7.05
CA PRO A 94 -8.73 36.72 -7.41
C PRO A 94 -9.43 36.10 -6.22
N ALA A 95 -10.62 35.53 -6.45
CA ALA A 95 -11.40 34.89 -5.40
C ALA A 95 -10.47 33.99 -4.60
N LYS A 96 -10.30 34.31 -3.31
CA LYS A 96 -9.53 33.50 -2.37
C LYS A 96 -9.93 32.05 -2.62
N PRO A 97 -9.00 31.12 -2.91
CA PRO A 97 -9.37 29.73 -3.11
C PRO A 97 -10.24 29.31 -1.92
N PRO A 98 -11.39 28.63 -2.15
CA PRO A 98 -12.31 28.29 -1.09
C PRO A 98 -11.49 27.63 0.01
N ASN A 99 -11.54 28.24 1.19
CA ASN A 99 -10.54 28.06 2.23
C ASN A 99 -10.51 26.58 2.66
N ALA A 100 -9.68 25.76 2.02
CA ALA A 100 -9.53 24.35 2.37
C ALA A 100 -9.06 24.21 3.82
N GLU A 101 -8.50 25.28 4.39
CA GLU A 101 -8.13 25.43 5.79
C GLU A 101 -9.32 25.58 6.77
N SER A 102 -10.57 25.77 6.32
CA SER A 102 -11.73 25.86 7.24
C SER A 102 -12.54 24.58 7.39
N LYS A 103 -12.40 23.59 6.49
CA LYS A 103 -13.22 22.37 6.56
C LYS A 103 -12.79 21.48 7.74
N PRO A 104 -13.73 21.00 8.58
CA PRO A 104 -13.42 20.05 9.63
C PRO A 104 -12.71 18.81 9.10
N ALA A 105 -11.60 18.43 9.71
CA ALA A 105 -10.86 17.21 9.41
C ALA A 105 -10.03 16.73 10.61
N ALA A 106 -9.89 15.42 10.74
CA ALA A 106 -9.08 14.77 11.75
C ALA A 106 -8.43 13.49 11.19
N PHE A 107 -7.20 13.24 11.61
CA PHE A 107 -6.47 12.01 11.38
C PHE A 107 -5.79 11.59 12.68
N LEU A 108 -6.11 10.41 13.17
CA LEU A 108 -5.63 9.85 14.44
C LEU A 108 -4.91 8.53 14.20
N GLN A 109 -3.93 8.22 15.05
CA GLN A 109 -3.17 6.97 15.02
C GLN A 109 -3.45 6.13 16.27
N ILE A 110 -3.22 4.82 16.21
CA ILE A 110 -3.50 3.96 17.36
C ILE A 110 -2.67 4.37 18.60
N ALA A 111 -3.30 4.36 19.77
CA ALA A 111 -2.62 4.57 21.03
C ALA A 111 -1.93 3.28 21.53
N SER A 112 -1.04 3.41 22.51
CA SER A 112 -0.44 2.29 23.24
C SER A 112 -0.70 2.50 24.73
N PRO A 113 -1.49 1.63 25.39
CA PRO A 113 -2.18 0.45 24.86
C PRO A 113 -3.33 0.79 23.88
N PRO A 114 -3.68 -0.12 22.94
CA PRO A 114 -4.67 0.16 21.89
C PRO A 114 -6.14 0.12 22.36
N PHE A 115 -6.43 -0.34 23.58
CA PHE A 115 -7.79 -0.44 24.14
C PHE A 115 -7.75 -0.66 25.67
N SER A 116 -8.89 -0.48 26.36
CA SER A 116 -9.03 -0.79 27.79
C SER A 116 -10.16 -1.77 28.16
N GLY A 117 -10.84 -2.40 27.19
CA GLY A 117 -11.63 -3.61 27.46
C GLY A 117 -12.82 -3.86 26.53
N ASN A 118 -13.68 -2.87 26.32
CA ASN A 118 -14.95 -3.00 25.57
C ASN A 118 -14.81 -3.15 24.04
N GLY A 119 -13.60 -3.41 23.55
CA GLY A 119 -13.25 -3.48 22.12
C GLY A 119 -13.20 -2.14 21.40
N VAL A 120 -13.44 -1.01 22.08
CA VAL A 120 -13.27 0.33 21.51
C VAL A 120 -11.79 0.68 21.49
N LEU A 121 -11.32 1.12 20.34
CA LEU A 121 -9.91 1.45 20.13
C LEU A 121 -9.58 2.85 20.63
N HIS A 122 -8.40 2.96 21.25
CA HIS A 122 -7.84 4.20 21.72
C HIS A 122 -6.95 4.80 20.64
N TRP A 123 -7.02 6.12 20.49
CA TRP A 123 -6.35 6.85 19.45
C TRP A 123 -5.50 7.96 20.08
N ARG A 124 -4.30 8.14 19.52
CA ARG A 124 -3.39 9.22 19.86
C ARG A 124 -3.74 10.45 19.05
N ALA A 125 -3.72 11.60 19.72
CA ALA A 125 -4.05 12.91 19.17
C ALA A 125 -2.89 13.93 19.22
N ASP A 126 -1.73 13.54 19.76
CA ASP A 126 -0.64 14.43 20.18
C ASP A 126 0.72 14.13 19.51
N SER A 127 0.74 13.46 18.35
CA SER A 127 1.99 13.17 17.62
C SER A 127 1.86 13.36 16.11
N PHE A 128 2.85 13.97 15.46
CA PHE A 128 2.88 14.05 13.98
C PHE A 128 2.82 12.64 13.35
N PRO A 129 2.03 12.41 12.28
CA PRO A 129 1.26 13.36 11.47
C PRO A 129 -0.20 13.55 11.90
N VAL A 130 -0.56 13.21 13.15
CA VAL A 130 -1.92 13.42 13.68
C VAL A 130 -2.26 14.89 13.64
N PHE A 131 -3.46 15.20 13.14
CA PHE A 131 -4.02 16.54 13.17
C PHE A 131 -5.51 16.48 13.48
N MET A 132 -6.02 17.54 14.08
CA MET A 132 -7.44 17.74 14.33
C MET A 132 -7.81 19.19 14.11
N ARG A 133 -8.92 19.42 13.44
CA ARG A 133 -9.43 20.75 13.11
C ARG A 133 -10.93 20.66 12.93
N GLY A 134 -11.70 21.45 13.68
CA GLY A 134 -13.17 21.42 13.59
C GLY A 134 -13.82 20.11 14.05
N LEU A 135 -13.04 19.16 14.59
CA LEU A 135 -13.50 17.98 15.32
C LEU A 135 -12.80 17.95 16.69
N GLU A 136 -13.44 17.32 17.66
CA GLU A 136 -12.90 17.15 19.01
C GLU A 136 -12.71 15.66 19.30
N TYR A 137 -11.58 15.26 19.88
CA TYR A 137 -11.37 13.89 20.34
C TYR A 137 -11.49 13.80 21.86
N LYS A 138 -12.46 13.03 22.34
CA LYS A 138 -12.65 12.69 23.76
C LYS A 138 -13.35 11.35 23.88
N ASP A 139 -13.19 10.67 25.02
CA ASP A 139 -13.84 9.37 25.28
C ASP A 139 -13.67 8.35 24.14
N ASN A 140 -12.48 8.29 23.57
CA ASN A 140 -12.13 7.42 22.44
C ASN A 140 -12.96 7.63 21.16
N SER A 141 -13.57 8.81 21.01
CA SER A 141 -14.51 9.13 19.94
C SER A 141 -14.19 10.49 19.32
N LEU A 142 -14.40 10.63 18.00
CA LEU A 142 -14.39 11.90 17.29
C LEU A 142 -15.77 12.54 17.36
N TYR A 143 -15.86 13.72 17.98
CA TYR A 143 -17.08 14.52 18.10
C TYR A 143 -17.17 15.55 16.99
N VAL A 144 -18.34 15.58 16.38
CA VAL A 144 -18.70 16.50 15.30
C VAL A 144 -19.12 17.84 15.89
N GLN A 145 -18.48 18.91 15.46
CA GLN A 145 -18.77 20.28 15.92
C GLN A 145 -19.70 21.06 14.96
N GLN A 146 -19.88 20.54 13.75
CA GLN A 146 -20.65 21.18 12.69
C GLN A 146 -21.46 20.13 11.90
N ASP A 147 -22.74 20.39 11.67
CA ASP A 147 -23.61 19.55 10.84
C ASP A 147 -23.07 19.46 9.40
N GLY A 148 -23.07 18.25 8.82
CA GLY A 148 -22.65 18.07 7.44
C GLY A 148 -22.43 16.63 7.03
N TYR A 149 -21.93 16.47 5.80
CA TYR A 149 -21.49 15.18 5.28
C TYR A 149 -20.01 15.01 5.58
N TYR A 150 -19.66 13.88 6.17
CA TYR A 150 -18.30 13.54 6.54
C TYR A 150 -17.88 12.24 5.85
N TYR A 151 -16.75 12.26 5.16
CA TYR A 151 -16.06 11.04 4.78
C TYR A 151 -15.30 10.53 6.00
N ILE A 152 -15.66 9.35 6.48
CA ILE A 152 -15.06 8.69 7.65
C ILE A 152 -14.27 7.49 7.15
N PHE A 153 -13.07 7.28 7.69
CA PHE A 153 -12.23 6.15 7.33
C PHE A 153 -11.48 5.56 8.52
N SER A 154 -11.24 4.25 8.47
CA SER A 154 -10.50 3.52 9.49
C SER A 154 -9.72 2.38 8.84
N LYS A 155 -8.46 2.19 9.24
CA LYS A 155 -7.63 1.05 8.86
C LYS A 155 -7.11 0.36 10.11
N ILE A 156 -7.26 -0.95 10.17
CA ILE A 156 -6.74 -1.80 11.24
C ILE A 156 -5.91 -2.94 10.66
N ALA A 157 -4.66 -3.04 11.09
CA ALA A 157 -3.83 -4.22 10.91
C ALA A 157 -4.11 -5.23 12.03
N HIS A 158 -4.26 -6.49 11.66
CA HIS A 158 -4.61 -7.54 12.62
C HIS A 158 -3.87 -8.84 12.34
N LEU A 159 -3.68 -9.62 13.39
CA LEU A 159 -3.14 -10.97 13.30
C LEU A 159 -4.23 -11.95 12.90
N GLU A 160 -3.94 -12.67 11.83
CA GLU A 160 -4.75 -13.76 11.33
C GLU A 160 -4.39 -15.04 12.10
N ASN A 161 -5.21 -15.38 13.09
CA ASN A 161 -5.03 -16.55 13.96
C ASN A 161 -6.25 -17.49 13.92
N CYS A 162 -6.89 -17.58 12.75
CA CYS A 162 -8.12 -18.33 12.51
C CYS A 162 -9.31 -17.97 13.40
N ASN A 163 -9.27 -16.81 14.04
CA ASN A 163 -10.40 -16.28 14.80
C ASN A 163 -11.20 -15.29 13.95
N PHE A 164 -12.47 -15.15 14.33
CA PHE A 164 -13.36 -14.16 13.77
C PHE A 164 -12.90 -12.74 14.15
N PHE A 165 -12.55 -11.95 13.14
CA PHE A 165 -12.20 -10.55 13.28
C PHE A 165 -13.29 -9.67 12.69
N LYS A 166 -13.90 -8.84 13.54
CA LYS A 166 -14.88 -7.82 13.18
C LYS A 166 -14.25 -6.45 13.40
N HIS A 167 -14.29 -5.59 12.40
CA HIS A 167 -13.90 -4.19 12.47
C HIS A 167 -15.15 -3.35 12.15
N GLN A 168 -15.49 -2.41 13.03
CA GLN A 168 -16.69 -1.58 12.91
C GLN A 168 -16.37 -0.11 13.16
N VAL A 169 -17.04 0.77 12.43
CA VAL A 169 -17.13 2.20 12.74
C VAL A 169 -18.55 2.47 13.22
N MET A 170 -18.66 3.03 14.41
CA MET A 170 -19.90 3.20 15.15
C MET A 170 -20.17 4.69 15.38
N GLN A 171 -21.45 5.07 15.36
CA GLN A 171 -21.93 6.41 15.71
C GLN A 171 -22.72 6.36 17.02
N ARG A 172 -22.54 7.36 17.89
CA ARG A 172 -23.44 7.65 19.00
C ARG A 172 -24.05 9.03 18.77
N THR A 173 -25.37 9.11 18.86
CA THR A 173 -26.15 10.33 18.69
C THR A 173 -27.24 10.39 19.75
N GLU A 174 -27.52 11.58 20.27
CA GLU A 174 -28.62 11.79 21.23
C GLU A 174 -29.99 11.53 20.60
N ARG A 175 -30.08 11.65 19.26
CA ARG A 175 -31.30 11.40 18.48
C ARG A 175 -31.73 9.94 18.49
N TYR A 176 -30.83 9.02 18.86
CA TYR A 176 -31.07 7.58 18.95
C TYR A 176 -30.41 7.03 20.20
N SER A 177 -31.06 7.26 21.34
CA SER A 177 -30.51 7.08 22.69
C SER A 177 -30.36 5.64 23.16
N SER A 178 -30.88 4.66 22.41
CA SER A 178 -30.91 3.26 22.88
C SER A 178 -29.57 2.55 22.69
N LYS A 179 -28.89 2.74 21.54
CA LYS A 179 -27.64 2.05 21.18
C LYS A 179 -26.83 2.84 20.15
N ALA A 180 -25.51 2.61 20.13
CA ALA A 180 -24.67 3.09 19.05
C ALA A 180 -25.06 2.42 17.71
N ILE A 181 -25.07 3.20 16.64
CA ILE A 181 -25.44 2.80 15.29
C ILE A 181 -24.18 2.34 14.55
N GLU A 182 -24.25 1.22 13.85
CA GLU A 182 -23.16 0.77 12.98
C GLU A 182 -23.20 1.53 11.66
N LEU A 183 -22.16 2.32 11.36
CA LEU A 183 -22.04 3.03 10.09
C LEU A 183 -21.40 2.15 9.02
N MET A 184 -20.35 1.42 9.42
CA MET A 184 -19.58 0.55 8.54
C MET A 184 -19.10 -0.68 9.31
N GLN A 185 -19.05 -1.84 8.64
CA GLN A 185 -18.42 -3.04 9.18
C GLN A 185 -17.64 -3.83 8.15
N SER A 186 -16.62 -4.53 8.62
CA SER A 186 -15.91 -5.58 7.92
C SER A 186 -15.83 -6.79 8.85
N SER A 187 -16.20 -7.96 8.33
CA SER A 187 -16.08 -9.23 9.02
C SER A 187 -15.16 -10.14 8.22
N ARG A 188 -14.17 -10.72 8.90
CA ARG A 188 -13.20 -11.64 8.32
C ARG A 188 -13.07 -12.87 9.21
N TYR A 189 -13.09 -14.03 8.58
CA TYR A 189 -12.70 -15.28 9.19
C TYR A 189 -11.42 -15.70 8.49
N SER A 190 -10.29 -15.72 9.20
CA SER A 190 -9.07 -16.25 8.63
C SER A 190 -9.20 -17.77 8.54
N THR A 191 -9.08 -18.33 7.34
CA THR A 191 -8.95 -19.77 7.14
C THR A 191 -7.50 -20.03 6.73
N ALA A 192 -6.80 -20.91 7.44
CA ALA A 192 -5.44 -21.28 7.07
C ALA A 192 -5.44 -21.94 5.68
N HIS A 193 -4.58 -21.46 4.78
CA HIS A 193 -4.41 -22.06 3.46
C HIS A 193 -3.90 -23.51 3.56
N HIS A 194 -4.40 -24.38 2.69
CA HIS A 194 -3.91 -25.74 2.52
C HIS A 194 -2.42 -25.73 2.13
N THR A 195 -1.57 -26.40 2.90
CA THR A 195 -0.47 -27.17 2.29
C THR A 195 -1.08 -28.47 1.74
N PRO A 196 -0.94 -28.81 0.45
CA PRO A 196 -1.40 -30.10 -0.03
C PRO A 196 -0.60 -31.18 0.69
N LEU A 197 -1.26 -31.92 1.59
CA LEU A 197 -0.78 -33.24 1.99
C LEU A 197 -0.63 -34.03 0.70
N GLN A 198 0.61 -34.44 0.37
CA GLN A 198 0.79 -35.44 -0.68
C GLN A 198 0.12 -36.72 -0.21
N ILE A 199 -1.12 -36.95 -0.65
CA ILE A 199 -1.80 -38.21 -0.46
C ILE A 199 -1.07 -39.21 -1.34
N THR A 200 -0.20 -40.02 -0.75
CA THR A 200 0.35 -41.21 -1.40
C THR A 200 -0.81 -42.07 -1.85
N ALA A 201 -0.81 -42.43 -3.14
CA ALA A 201 -1.85 -43.16 -3.84
C ALA A 201 -2.07 -44.56 -3.25
N ALA A 202 -2.78 -44.65 -2.14
CA ALA A 202 -3.21 -45.90 -1.52
C ALA A 202 -4.60 -45.73 -0.89
N SER A 203 -5.56 -45.16 -1.62
CA SER A 203 -7.00 -45.37 -1.37
C SER A 203 -7.83 -44.80 -2.52
N LEU A 204 -7.82 -45.47 -3.67
CA LEU A 204 -8.87 -45.32 -4.67
C LEU A 204 -10.11 -46.06 -4.17
N LYS A 205 -10.90 -45.39 -3.32
CA LYS A 205 -12.34 -45.62 -3.08
C LYS A 205 -12.84 -44.61 -2.03
N ALA A 206 -12.97 -43.36 -2.46
CA ALA A 206 -13.84 -42.41 -1.80
C ALA A 206 -14.40 -41.48 -2.87
N HIS A 207 -15.61 -41.79 -3.33
CA HIS A 207 -16.51 -40.81 -3.90
C HIS A 207 -16.54 -39.57 -2.99
N GLU A 208 -16.51 -38.39 -3.61
CA GLU A 208 -16.87 -37.11 -3.02
C GLU A 208 -16.23 -36.79 -1.66
N CYS A 209 -15.14 -36.01 -1.67
CA CYS A 209 -14.81 -35.22 -0.49
C CYS A 209 -15.76 -34.00 -0.41
N PHE A 210 -17.02 -34.27 -0.08
CA PHE A 210 -18.08 -33.32 0.27
C PHE A 210 -17.88 -32.74 1.69
N TYR A 211 -16.71 -32.98 2.28
CA TYR A 211 -16.28 -32.41 3.56
C TYR A 211 -14.84 -31.92 3.42
N CYS A 212 -14.66 -30.74 2.84
CA CYS A 212 -13.49 -29.92 3.18
C CYS A 212 -13.63 -29.53 4.65
N ARG A 213 -13.17 -30.39 5.55
CA ARG A 213 -13.11 -30.10 6.99
C ARG A 213 -12.04 -29.03 7.17
N PHE A 214 -12.47 -27.79 7.37
CA PHE A 214 -11.64 -26.62 7.62
C PHE A 214 -10.81 -26.84 8.90
N ILE A 215 -9.55 -27.26 8.77
CA ILE A 215 -8.64 -27.41 9.91
C ILE A 215 -7.70 -26.19 9.89
N CYS A 216 -7.84 -25.32 10.89
CA CYS A 216 -6.84 -24.29 11.13
C CYS A 216 -5.58 -24.94 11.73
N VAL A 217 -4.44 -24.77 11.07
CA VAL A 217 -3.13 -25.12 11.64
C VAL A 217 -2.55 -23.86 12.27
N THR A 218 -2.56 -23.79 13.60
CA THR A 218 -2.19 -22.61 14.39
C THR A 218 -0.67 -22.33 14.47
N ASN A 219 0.16 -23.05 13.71
CA ASN A 219 1.58 -23.19 14.04
C ASN A 219 2.58 -22.94 12.89
N LEU A 220 2.19 -22.27 11.79
CA LEU A 220 3.07 -22.16 10.61
C LEU A 220 3.40 -20.75 10.10
N SER A 221 2.78 -19.69 10.61
CA SER A 221 3.26 -18.30 10.50
C SER A 221 2.19 -17.37 11.06
N GLN A 222 2.59 -16.30 11.75
CA GLN A 222 1.68 -15.20 12.03
C GLN A 222 1.39 -14.49 10.70
N SER A 223 0.29 -14.84 10.06
CA SER A 223 -0.21 -14.08 8.91
C SER A 223 -0.76 -12.74 9.42
N ARG A 224 -0.48 -11.65 8.70
CA ARG A 224 -0.96 -10.31 9.00
C ARG A 224 -1.99 -9.91 7.95
N GLY A 225 -3.20 -9.63 8.41
CA GLY A 225 -4.28 -9.10 7.60
C GLY A 225 -4.46 -7.59 7.81
N ASN A 226 -5.18 -6.95 6.89
CA ASN A 226 -5.62 -5.57 7.05
C ASN A 226 -7.13 -5.46 6.81
N SER A 227 -7.75 -4.47 7.45
CA SER A 227 -9.15 -4.12 7.26
C SER A 227 -9.25 -2.61 7.09
N TYR A 228 -9.78 -2.17 5.95
CA TYR A 228 -10.05 -0.77 5.67
C TYR A 228 -11.56 -0.55 5.53
N LEU A 229 -12.06 0.51 6.14
CA LEU A 229 -13.43 0.99 6.03
C LEU A 229 -13.40 2.46 5.63
N GLY A 230 -14.30 2.87 4.73
CA GLY A 230 -14.41 4.25 4.26
C GLY A 230 -15.78 4.54 3.65
N GLY A 231 -16.39 5.67 4.01
CA GLY A 231 -17.72 6.04 3.52
C GLY A 231 -18.15 7.45 3.94
N ILE A 232 -19.13 8.01 3.21
CA ILE A 232 -19.70 9.33 3.49
C ILE A 232 -20.99 9.17 4.30
N PHE A 233 -21.09 9.89 5.42
CA PHE A 233 -22.25 9.87 6.30
C PHE A 233 -22.67 11.28 6.67
N HIS A 234 -23.97 11.49 6.83
CA HIS A 234 -24.51 12.73 7.37
C HIS A 234 -24.44 12.67 8.90
N LEU A 235 -23.70 13.60 9.50
CA LEU A 235 -23.53 13.71 10.95
C LEU A 235 -23.98 15.08 11.42
N PHE A 236 -24.58 15.12 12.60
CA PHE A 236 -25.00 16.34 13.26
C PHE A 236 -23.99 16.74 14.33
N LYS A 237 -23.95 18.03 14.65
CA LYS A 237 -23.22 18.54 15.81
C LYS A 237 -23.63 17.78 17.07
N GLY A 238 -22.64 17.34 17.83
CA GLY A 238 -22.82 16.52 19.03
C GLY A 238 -22.77 15.01 18.77
N ASP A 239 -22.87 14.56 17.51
CA ASP A 239 -22.64 13.16 17.18
C ASP A 239 -21.18 12.80 17.44
N SER A 240 -20.95 11.57 17.89
CA SER A 240 -19.60 11.03 18.08
C SER A 240 -19.41 9.75 17.28
N VAL A 241 -18.22 9.57 16.72
CA VAL A 241 -17.85 8.41 15.91
C VAL A 241 -16.64 7.71 16.54
N PHE A 242 -16.69 6.40 16.66
CA PHE A 242 -15.62 5.59 17.27
C PHE A 242 -15.44 4.27 16.53
N VAL A 243 -14.27 3.66 16.72
CA VAL A 243 -13.92 2.38 16.11
C VAL A 243 -13.98 1.27 17.14
N LYS A 244 -14.60 0.15 16.76
CA LYS A 244 -14.74 -1.04 17.60
C LYS A 244 -14.26 -2.28 16.86
N VAL A 245 -13.59 -3.18 17.57
CA VAL A 245 -13.19 -4.51 17.07
C VAL A 245 -13.77 -5.64 17.92
N SER A 246 -13.97 -6.82 17.34
CA SER A 246 -14.45 -8.01 18.08
C SER A 246 -13.43 -8.53 19.08
N ASN A 247 -12.16 -8.58 18.68
CA ASN A 247 -11.07 -9.06 19.50
C ASN A 247 -9.87 -8.13 19.34
N SER A 248 -9.64 -7.35 20.38
CA SER A 248 -8.60 -6.33 20.40
C SER A 248 -7.19 -6.91 20.61
N SER A 249 -7.07 -8.15 21.09
CA SER A 249 -5.77 -8.85 21.15
C SER A 249 -5.23 -9.22 19.75
N GLN A 250 -6.09 -9.19 18.73
CA GLN A 250 -5.68 -9.39 17.34
C GLN A 250 -5.17 -8.10 16.69
N VAL A 251 -5.45 -6.92 17.26
CA VAL A 251 -4.95 -5.65 16.72
C VAL A 251 -3.45 -5.61 16.89
N HIS A 252 -2.74 -5.37 15.80
CA HIS A 252 -1.31 -5.44 15.75
C HIS A 252 -0.75 -4.40 14.77
N GLY A 253 0.55 -4.19 14.81
CA GLY A 253 1.23 -3.24 13.96
C GLY A 253 1.47 -1.90 14.62
N GLU A 254 2.22 -1.05 13.92
CA GLU A 254 2.64 0.25 14.41
C GLU A 254 1.59 1.35 14.19
N ALA A 255 1.88 2.56 14.66
CA ALA A 255 1.02 3.73 14.56
C ALA A 255 0.59 4.08 13.13
N TYR A 256 1.42 3.79 12.13
CA TYR A 256 1.12 4.06 10.72
C TYR A 256 0.28 2.97 10.05
N GLU A 257 0.19 1.78 10.64
CA GLU A 257 -0.61 0.67 10.10
C GLU A 257 -2.07 0.74 10.56
N ASN A 258 -2.32 1.48 11.64
CA ASN A 258 -3.60 1.59 12.33
C ASN A 258 -3.98 3.06 12.51
N PHE A 259 -4.98 3.52 11.76
CA PHE A 259 -5.40 4.91 11.76
C PHE A 259 -6.91 5.06 11.61
N PHE A 260 -7.43 6.17 12.11
CA PHE A 260 -8.84 6.54 12.06
C PHE A 260 -8.96 8.03 11.80
N GLY A 261 -9.87 8.44 10.94
CA GLY A 261 -10.05 9.85 10.63
C GLY A 261 -11.37 10.15 9.96
N ALA A 262 -11.63 11.43 9.82
CA ALA A 262 -12.78 11.95 9.10
C ALA A 262 -12.49 13.34 8.53
N PHE A 263 -13.16 13.70 7.44
CA PHE A 263 -13.18 15.08 6.94
C PHE A 263 -14.55 15.42 6.34
N MET A 264 -14.93 16.69 6.45
CA MET A 264 -16.17 17.20 5.88
C MET A 264 -16.03 17.36 4.35
N VAL A 265 -17.02 16.87 3.60
CA VAL A 265 -17.06 16.99 2.12
C VAL A 265 -17.80 18.24 1.68
#